data_AF-A0A955WZ36-F1
#
_entry.id   AF-A0A955WZ36-F1
#
_cell.length_a   1.000
_cell.length_b   1.000
_cell.length_c   1.000
_cell.angle_alpha   90.00
_cell.angle_beta   90.00
_cell.angle_gamma   90.00
#
_symmetry.space_group_name_H-M   'P 1'
#
loop_
_entity.id
_entity.type
_entity.pdbx_description
1 polymer ?
#
loop_
_entity_poly.entity_id
_entity_poly.type
_entity_poly.pdbx_seq_one_letter_code
_entity_poly.pdbx_strand_id
1 'polypeptide(L)'
;MIAPTATALRGWTQVALTLAALTAGPAAAELHPAVPLLDADGQPAARSGKPVSALKSCDGCHDSQYVATHGDHFTVGAGEPAPAGAPAWDSGPGLLGRFDPLTYDRFTPPEAAAQDLDLAGWIRRTPRHAGGGPAADLVEANCFLCHLQAPDDAGRRVALAAGAFAWATTATLGRVKVGDQPLVIRSGTDAHPGYTLNAAALDEDGAVPSGALGLAGPGAAQCGQCHGMTPAFRAPVTWAPATTGPLTALTGQVFSAQRLRQSELNLRGKAELGRPWDVHAERMVGCVDCH
;
A
#
# COMPACT_ATOMS: atom_id res chain seq x y z
N MET A 1 -5.67 -76.61 -15.30
CA MET A 1 -6.73 -75.89 -16.04
C MET A 1 -7.99 -75.87 -15.19
N ILE A 2 -8.16 -74.83 -14.38
CA ILE A 2 -9.40 -74.52 -13.65
C ILE A 2 -9.48 -72.99 -13.61
N ALA A 3 -10.61 -72.47 -14.08
CA ALA A 3 -10.89 -71.05 -14.32
C ALA A 3 -11.01 -70.23 -13.03
N PRO A 4 -10.76 -68.90 -13.06
CA PRO A 4 -11.07 -68.03 -11.93
C PRO A 4 -12.56 -67.67 -11.92
N THR A 5 -13.21 -67.93 -10.80
CA THR A 5 -14.57 -67.49 -10.49
C THR A 5 -14.59 -65.99 -10.18
N ALA A 6 -15.51 -65.26 -10.82
CA ALA A 6 -15.80 -63.87 -10.57
C ALA A 6 -16.42 -63.66 -9.17
N THR A 7 -15.86 -62.74 -8.39
CA THR A 7 -16.39 -62.33 -7.09
C THR A 7 -16.91 -60.91 -7.18
N ALA A 8 -18.14 -60.73 -6.68
CA ALA A 8 -19.01 -59.58 -6.82
C ALA A 8 -18.43 -58.24 -6.33
N LEU A 9 -18.68 -57.18 -7.11
CA LEU A 9 -18.54 -55.78 -6.72
C LEU A 9 -19.54 -55.47 -5.59
N ARG A 10 -19.02 -55.20 -4.39
CA ARG A 10 -19.80 -54.65 -3.28
C ARG A 10 -20.07 -53.17 -3.53
N GLY A 11 -21.36 -52.82 -3.52
CA GLY A 11 -21.86 -51.46 -3.72
C GLY A 11 -21.34 -50.49 -2.66
N TRP A 12 -20.91 -49.33 -3.14
CA TRP A 12 -20.61 -48.17 -2.30
C TRP A 12 -21.90 -47.36 -2.21
N THR A 13 -22.61 -47.47 -1.09
CA THR A 13 -23.68 -46.54 -0.72
C THR A 13 -23.07 -45.15 -0.57
N GLN A 14 -23.43 -44.24 -1.47
CA GLN A 14 -23.08 -42.83 -1.36
C GLN A 14 -23.79 -42.23 -0.14
N VAL A 15 -23.02 -41.85 0.88
CA VAL A 15 -23.48 -40.97 1.95
C VAL A 15 -23.51 -39.56 1.35
N ALA A 16 -24.69 -39.07 0.99
CA ALA A 16 -24.88 -37.69 0.61
C ALA A 16 -24.75 -36.81 1.86
N LEU A 17 -23.60 -36.14 2.01
CA LEU A 17 -23.43 -35.07 2.99
C LEU A 17 -24.18 -33.84 2.47
N THR A 18 -25.35 -33.56 3.04
CA THR A 18 -26.04 -32.28 2.85
C THR A 18 -25.22 -31.18 3.53
N LEU A 19 -24.52 -30.35 2.74
CA LEU A 19 -24.03 -29.06 3.21
C LEU A 19 -25.26 -28.20 3.56
N ALA A 20 -25.54 -28.07 4.86
CA ALA A 20 -26.38 -27.00 5.34
C ALA A 20 -25.72 -25.68 4.93
N ALA A 21 -26.41 -24.90 4.10
CA ALA A 21 -26.02 -23.54 3.79
C ALA A 21 -25.92 -22.78 5.11
N LEU A 22 -24.71 -22.37 5.50
CA LEU A 22 -24.54 -21.34 6.51
C LEU A 22 -25.19 -20.09 5.92
N THR A 23 -26.39 -19.75 6.40
CA THR A 23 -26.98 -18.44 6.19
C THR A 23 -25.98 -17.41 6.70
N ALA A 24 -25.55 -16.51 5.81
CA ALA A 24 -24.70 -15.38 6.15
C ALA A 24 -25.26 -14.70 7.41
N GLY A 25 -24.44 -14.59 8.44
CA GLY A 25 -24.77 -13.78 9.61
C GLY A 25 -24.99 -12.32 9.17
N PRO A 26 -25.64 -11.50 10.01
CA PRO A 26 -25.78 -10.08 9.73
C PRO A 26 -24.39 -9.50 9.42
N ALA A 27 -24.29 -8.72 8.33
CA ALA A 27 -23.09 -7.98 8.01
C ALA A 27 -22.64 -7.24 9.27
N ALA A 28 -21.39 -7.46 9.69
CA ALA A 28 -20.79 -6.66 10.75
C ALA A 28 -21.09 -5.20 10.41
N ALA A 29 -21.64 -4.44 11.37
CA ALA A 29 -21.93 -3.02 11.14
C ALA A 29 -20.70 -2.37 10.53
N GLU A 30 -20.79 -1.93 9.27
CA GLU A 30 -19.68 -1.25 8.63
C GLU A 30 -19.41 0.01 9.45
N LEU A 31 -18.25 0.06 10.12
CA LEU A 31 -17.82 1.23 10.88
C LEU A 31 -17.72 2.49 10.01
N HIS A 32 -17.62 2.29 8.69
CA HIS A 32 -17.60 3.35 7.69
C HIS A 32 -18.90 3.32 6.88
N PRO A 33 -19.62 4.44 6.73
CA PRO A 33 -20.67 4.56 5.72
C PRO A 33 -20.06 4.50 4.31
N ALA A 34 -20.92 4.49 3.29
CA ALA A 34 -20.46 4.73 1.91
C ALA A 34 -19.69 6.05 1.83
N VAL A 35 -18.58 6.05 1.09
CA VAL A 35 -17.64 7.17 1.03
C VAL A 35 -17.79 7.91 -0.30
N PRO A 36 -18.21 9.19 -0.30
CA PRO A 36 -18.23 10.00 -1.52
C PRO A 36 -16.79 10.25 -1.99
N LEU A 37 -16.51 9.96 -3.26
CA LEU A 37 -15.21 10.26 -3.85
C LEU A 37 -15.22 11.67 -4.43
N LEU A 38 -14.61 12.59 -3.70
CA LEU A 38 -14.58 14.02 -4.02
C LEU A 38 -13.25 14.41 -4.64
N ASP A 39 -13.25 15.47 -5.45
CA ASP A 39 -12.04 16.16 -5.88
C ASP A 39 -11.60 17.24 -4.86
N ALA A 40 -10.50 17.93 -5.16
CA ALA A 40 -9.95 18.97 -4.28
C ALA A 40 -10.90 20.16 -4.03
N ASP A 41 -11.87 20.39 -4.92
CA ASP A 41 -12.89 21.43 -4.78
C ASP A 41 -14.14 20.94 -4.01
N GLY A 42 -14.14 19.68 -3.57
CA GLY A 42 -15.25 19.05 -2.87
C GLY A 42 -16.39 18.62 -3.79
N GLN A 43 -16.18 18.56 -5.11
CA GLN A 43 -17.18 18.07 -6.05
C GLN A 43 -17.00 16.57 -6.28
N PRO A 44 -18.07 15.80 -6.61
CA PRO A 44 -17.92 14.40 -6.96
C PRO A 44 -16.95 14.23 -8.14
N ALA A 45 -15.84 13.53 -7.92
CA ALA A 45 -14.74 13.41 -8.88
C ALA A 45 -15.18 12.75 -10.19
N ALA A 46 -16.19 11.88 -10.13
CA ALA A 46 -16.77 11.25 -11.31
C ALA A 46 -17.54 12.23 -12.21
N ARG A 47 -18.07 13.31 -11.64
CA ARG A 47 -18.77 14.37 -12.38
C ARG A 47 -17.79 15.42 -12.91
N SER A 48 -16.80 15.79 -12.11
CA SER A 48 -15.81 16.81 -12.51
C SER A 48 -14.72 16.27 -13.45
N GLY A 49 -14.47 14.96 -13.43
CA GLY A 49 -13.36 14.33 -14.15
C GLY A 49 -11.98 14.67 -13.57
N LYS A 50 -11.94 15.28 -12.38
CA LYS A 50 -10.70 15.63 -11.67
C LYS A 50 -10.21 14.46 -10.81
N PRO A 51 -8.94 14.48 -10.35
CA PRO A 51 -8.45 13.49 -9.42
C PRO A 51 -9.23 13.47 -8.10
N VAL A 52 -9.39 12.27 -7.54
CA VAL A 52 -9.89 12.06 -6.18
C VAL A 52 -8.93 12.68 -5.17
N SER A 53 -9.47 13.49 -4.26
CA SER A 53 -8.84 14.01 -3.05
C SER A 53 -9.23 13.13 -1.87
N ALA A 54 -8.23 12.50 -1.23
CA ALA A 54 -8.44 11.75 -0.01
C ALA A 54 -8.80 12.70 1.14
N LEU A 55 -8.18 13.88 1.19
CA LEU A 55 -8.45 14.89 2.19
C LEU A 55 -9.90 15.37 2.13
N LYS A 56 -10.47 15.59 0.94
CA LYS A 56 -11.89 15.96 0.84
C LYS A 56 -12.84 14.80 1.06
N SER A 57 -12.51 13.61 0.58
CA SER A 57 -13.37 12.42 0.72
C SER A 57 -13.50 11.96 2.18
N CYS A 58 -12.50 12.23 3.02
CA CYS A 58 -12.45 11.78 4.42
C CYS A 58 -12.75 12.89 5.46
N ASP A 59 -12.75 14.18 5.08
CA ASP A 59 -12.84 15.34 6.00
C ASP A 59 -14.10 15.34 6.88
N GLY A 60 -15.21 14.81 6.36
CA GLY A 60 -16.49 14.79 7.07
C GLY A 60 -16.54 13.86 8.29
N CYS A 61 -15.58 12.94 8.41
CA CYS A 61 -15.49 11.98 9.51
C CYS A 61 -14.14 12.05 10.25
N HIS A 62 -13.09 12.51 9.58
CA HIS A 62 -11.76 12.67 10.12
C HIS A 62 -11.28 14.09 9.86
N ASP A 63 -10.57 14.72 10.81
CA ASP A 63 -9.84 15.96 10.56
C ASP A 63 -8.63 15.65 9.66
N SER A 64 -8.90 15.58 8.37
CA SER A 64 -7.95 15.04 7.39
C SER A 64 -6.81 16.03 7.18
N GLN A 65 -7.11 17.32 7.25
CA GLN A 65 -6.10 18.37 7.18
C GLN A 65 -5.15 18.34 8.39
N TYR A 66 -5.68 18.17 9.61
CA TYR A 66 -4.84 18.00 10.80
C TYR A 66 -3.93 16.78 10.65
N VAL A 67 -4.49 15.63 10.28
CA VAL A 67 -3.72 14.39 10.07
C VAL A 67 -2.62 14.59 9.01
N ALA A 68 -2.92 15.23 7.88
CA ALA A 68 -1.97 15.46 6.79
C ALA A 68 -0.83 16.41 7.15
N THR A 69 -1.02 17.27 8.15
CA THR A 69 -0.04 18.29 8.58
C THR A 69 0.72 17.89 9.84
N HIS A 70 0.25 16.89 10.58
CA HIS A 70 0.85 16.43 11.84
C HIS A 70 1.34 14.98 11.80
N GLY A 71 1.09 14.24 10.72
CA GLY A 71 1.57 12.87 10.56
C GLY A 71 2.99 12.80 9.98
N ASP A 72 3.89 12.09 10.66
CA ASP A 72 5.30 11.92 10.25
C ASP A 72 5.46 11.31 8.85
N HIS A 73 4.52 10.45 8.44
CA HIS A 73 4.50 9.86 7.09
C HIS A 73 4.24 10.88 5.98
N PHE A 74 3.68 12.05 6.32
CA PHE A 74 3.40 13.14 5.39
C PHE A 74 4.42 14.27 5.53
N THR A 75 4.77 14.65 6.77
CA THR A 75 5.74 15.73 7.01
C THR A 75 7.16 15.29 6.68
N VAL A 76 7.48 14.00 6.84
CA VAL A 76 8.78 13.38 6.55
C VAL A 76 9.96 14.18 7.10
N GLY A 77 9.81 14.71 8.33
CA GLY A 77 10.81 15.51 9.03
C GLY A 77 10.99 16.94 8.48
N ALA A 78 10.06 17.43 7.66
CA ALA A 78 10.09 18.81 7.18
C ALA A 78 9.91 19.81 8.33
N GLY A 79 10.76 20.83 8.36
CA GLY A 79 10.75 21.86 9.40
C GLY A 79 11.48 21.48 10.69
N GLU A 80 11.92 20.22 10.82
CA GLU A 80 12.75 19.78 11.94
C GLU A 80 14.24 20.04 11.68
N PRO A 81 15.00 20.51 12.68
CA PRO A 81 16.42 20.73 12.53
C PRO A 81 17.16 19.39 12.33
N ALA A 82 18.21 19.40 11.51
CA ALA A 82 19.10 18.26 11.39
C ALA A 82 19.68 17.87 12.77
N PRO A 83 19.85 16.56 13.05
CA PRO A 83 20.45 16.10 14.30
C PRO A 83 21.85 16.70 14.53
N ALA A 84 22.21 16.90 15.80
CA ALA A 84 23.54 17.39 16.15
C ALA A 84 24.64 16.48 15.57
N GLY A 85 25.60 17.06 14.85
CA GLY A 85 26.67 16.32 14.18
C GLY A 85 26.29 15.70 12.83
N ALA A 86 25.09 15.97 12.31
CA ALA A 86 24.75 15.61 10.95
C ALA A 86 25.69 16.29 9.93
N PRO A 87 25.97 15.64 8.79
CA PRO A 87 26.71 16.27 7.71
C PRO A 87 26.06 17.57 7.26
N ALA A 88 26.87 18.54 6.81
CA ALA A 88 26.38 19.86 6.39
C ALA A 88 25.40 19.85 5.20
N TRP A 89 25.26 18.72 4.50
CA TRP A 89 24.32 18.54 3.40
C TRP A 89 22.96 17.98 3.84
N ASP A 90 22.81 17.53 5.08
CA ASP A 90 21.53 17.13 5.65
C ASP A 90 20.85 18.36 6.28
N SER A 91 19.64 18.67 5.86
CA SER A 91 18.82 19.78 6.33
C SER A 91 17.73 19.38 7.33
N GLY A 92 17.49 18.08 7.53
CA GLY A 92 16.50 17.57 8.49
C GLY A 92 16.67 16.08 8.80
N PRO A 93 15.87 15.55 9.75
CA PRO A 93 16.00 14.16 10.21
C PRO A 93 15.31 13.14 9.28
N GLY A 94 14.34 13.60 8.48
CA GLY A 94 13.48 12.74 7.67
C GLY A 94 13.84 12.68 6.18
N LEU A 95 12.97 12.04 5.40
CA LEU A 95 13.24 11.60 4.03
C LEU A 95 13.48 12.74 3.03
N LEU A 96 12.94 13.94 3.28
CA LEU A 96 13.18 15.11 2.43
C LEU A 96 14.52 15.78 2.75
N GLY A 97 14.86 15.87 4.04
CA GLY A 97 16.00 16.66 4.52
C GLY A 97 17.29 15.87 4.70
N ARG A 98 17.31 14.57 4.39
CA ARG A 98 18.45 13.70 4.64
C ARG A 98 18.91 13.01 3.38
N PHE A 99 20.22 12.91 3.19
CA PHE A 99 20.81 12.09 2.14
C PHE A 99 20.36 10.63 2.27
N ASP A 100 19.82 10.07 1.18
CA ASP A 100 19.45 8.65 1.11
C ASP A 100 20.62 7.84 0.50
N PRO A 101 21.37 7.07 1.30
CA PRO A 101 22.49 6.27 0.78
C PRO A 101 22.03 5.13 -0.15
N LEU A 102 20.73 4.83 -0.21
CA LEU A 102 20.20 3.78 -1.07
C LEU A 102 20.04 4.24 -2.52
N THR A 103 19.72 5.52 -2.72
CA THR A 103 19.44 6.10 -4.05
C THR A 103 20.46 7.13 -4.47
N TYR A 104 21.32 7.58 -3.55
CA TYR A 104 22.26 8.70 -3.73
C TYR A 104 21.56 10.00 -4.14
N ASP A 105 20.27 10.11 -3.83
CA ASP A 105 19.45 11.26 -4.16
C ASP A 105 19.33 12.19 -2.94
N ARG A 106 19.32 13.50 -3.18
CA ARG A 106 19.02 14.51 -2.16
C ARG A 106 18.10 15.59 -2.72
N PHE A 107 17.01 15.89 -2.00
CA PHE A 107 16.26 17.10 -2.29
C PHE A 107 17.11 18.33 -1.97
N THR A 108 17.20 19.25 -2.93
CA THR A 108 17.86 20.53 -2.76
C THR A 108 16.84 21.64 -2.90
N PRO A 109 16.67 22.50 -1.87
CA PRO A 109 15.75 23.61 -1.99
C PRO A 109 16.26 24.61 -3.05
N PRO A 110 15.36 25.41 -3.67
CA PRO A 110 15.71 26.30 -4.78
C PRO A 110 16.86 27.27 -4.48
N GLU A 111 17.01 27.68 -3.23
CA GLU A 111 18.05 28.59 -2.75
C GLU A 111 19.43 27.93 -2.56
N ALA A 112 19.54 26.61 -2.69
CA ALA A 112 20.80 25.90 -2.50
C ALA A 112 21.82 26.23 -3.60
N ALA A 113 23.09 26.41 -3.19
CA ALA A 113 24.20 26.75 -4.09
C ALA A 113 24.51 25.66 -5.14
N ALA A 114 24.15 24.40 -4.86
CA ALA A 114 24.25 23.27 -5.78
C ALA A 114 22.92 22.52 -5.79
N GLN A 115 22.40 22.30 -6.99
CA GLN A 115 21.14 21.60 -7.24
C GLN A 115 21.39 20.12 -7.49
N ASP A 116 20.55 19.26 -6.92
CA ASP A 116 20.46 17.83 -7.21
C ASP A 116 19.04 17.53 -7.70
N LEU A 117 18.11 17.21 -6.78
CA LEU A 117 16.70 17.07 -7.10
C LEU A 117 15.91 18.27 -6.61
N ASP A 118 15.14 18.89 -7.52
CA ASP A 118 14.01 19.73 -7.13
C ASP A 118 12.90 18.87 -6.49
N LEU A 119 11.87 19.53 -5.94
CA LEU A 119 10.79 18.81 -5.24
C LEU A 119 10.09 17.79 -6.14
N ALA A 120 9.84 18.15 -7.41
CA ALA A 120 9.22 17.24 -8.38
C ALA A 120 10.12 16.04 -8.70
N GLY A 121 11.42 16.26 -8.89
CA GLY A 121 12.43 15.22 -9.10
C GLY A 121 12.53 14.30 -7.89
N TRP A 122 12.52 14.85 -6.68
CA TRP A 122 12.51 14.08 -5.45
C TRP A 122 11.26 13.23 -5.32
N ILE A 123 10.06 13.76 -5.59
CA ILE A 123 8.81 12.95 -5.56
C ILE A 123 8.88 11.78 -6.56
N ARG A 124 9.38 12.01 -7.78
CA ARG A 124 9.57 10.95 -8.79
C ARG A 124 10.53 9.85 -8.34
N ARG A 125 11.52 10.19 -7.53
CA ARG A 125 12.60 9.30 -7.08
C ARG A 125 12.38 8.71 -5.69
N THR A 126 11.43 9.27 -4.95
CA THR A 126 11.09 8.87 -3.58
C THR A 126 9.64 8.39 -3.51
N PRO A 127 9.31 7.26 -4.17
CA PRO A 127 7.95 6.72 -4.13
C PRO A 127 7.54 6.24 -2.73
N ARG A 128 8.45 6.25 -1.75
CA ARG A 128 8.12 5.97 -0.34
C ARG A 128 7.35 7.11 0.33
N HIS A 129 7.38 8.32 -0.23
CA HIS A 129 6.58 9.43 0.27
C HIS A 129 5.08 9.15 0.08
N ALA A 130 4.28 9.35 1.14
CA ALA A 130 2.84 9.15 1.14
C ALA A 130 2.06 10.38 0.62
N GLY A 131 2.78 11.47 0.33
CA GLY A 131 2.24 12.75 -0.08
C GLY A 131 1.95 13.69 1.08
N GLY A 132 1.45 14.89 0.78
CA GLY A 132 1.23 15.93 1.79
C GLY A 132 2.54 16.55 2.28
N GLY A 133 2.45 17.22 3.44
CA GLY A 133 3.55 17.96 4.05
C GLY A 133 4.28 18.86 3.04
N PRO A 134 5.61 18.73 2.90
CA PRO A 134 6.40 19.58 2.00
C PRO A 134 6.08 19.37 0.50
N ALA A 135 5.34 18.32 0.14
CA ALA A 135 4.92 18.03 -1.23
C ALA A 135 3.44 18.36 -1.49
N ALA A 136 2.71 18.93 -0.53
CA ALA A 136 1.26 19.07 -0.58
C ALA A 136 0.74 19.81 -1.83
N ASP A 137 1.51 20.77 -2.36
CA ASP A 137 1.14 21.53 -3.56
C ASP A 137 1.19 20.70 -4.86
N LEU A 138 1.89 19.56 -4.86
CA LEU A 138 2.02 18.67 -6.00
C LEU A 138 1.25 17.36 -5.80
N VAL A 139 1.39 16.77 -4.61
CA VAL A 139 0.85 15.47 -4.25
C VAL A 139 0.23 15.56 -2.86
N GLU A 140 -1.08 15.33 -2.82
CA GLU A 140 -1.86 15.32 -1.59
C GLU A 140 -1.48 14.13 -0.70
N ALA A 141 -1.67 14.27 0.61
CA ALA A 141 -1.59 13.15 1.55
C ALA A 141 -2.60 12.06 1.15
N ASN A 142 -2.10 10.83 0.95
CA ASN A 142 -2.89 9.76 0.39
C ASN A 142 -3.27 8.71 1.45
N CYS A 143 -4.43 8.90 2.07
CA CYS A 143 -4.96 8.00 3.10
C CYS A 143 -5.15 6.56 2.59
N PHE A 144 -5.48 6.39 1.30
CA PHE A 144 -5.77 5.09 0.70
C PHE A 144 -4.57 4.14 0.68
N LEU A 145 -3.34 4.66 0.75
CA LEU A 145 -2.15 3.81 0.82
C LEU A 145 -2.14 2.90 2.05
N CYS A 146 -2.63 3.42 3.17
CA CYS A 146 -2.57 2.72 4.45
C CYS A 146 -3.93 2.15 4.86
N HIS A 147 -5.02 2.78 4.42
CA HIS A 147 -6.36 2.43 4.87
C HIS A 147 -7.13 1.50 3.93
N LEU A 148 -6.53 1.05 2.83
CA LEU A 148 -7.12 0.01 1.99
C LEU A 148 -6.48 -1.35 2.28
N GLN A 149 -7.27 -2.41 2.20
CA GLN A 149 -6.75 -3.78 2.26
C GLN A 149 -5.85 -4.12 1.06
N ALA A 150 -6.14 -3.57 -0.12
CA ALA A 150 -5.43 -3.85 -1.36
C ALA A 150 -5.18 -2.58 -2.21
N PRO A 151 -4.43 -1.59 -1.71
CA PRO A 151 -4.09 -0.40 -2.48
C PRO A 151 -3.29 -0.75 -3.74
N ASP A 152 -3.49 0.02 -4.81
CA ASP A 152 -2.69 -0.10 -6.03
C ASP A 152 -1.46 0.80 -6.01
N ASP A 153 -0.49 0.44 -5.15
CA ASP A 153 0.77 1.19 -5.06
C ASP A 153 1.59 1.16 -6.35
N ALA A 154 1.47 0.09 -7.14
CA ALA A 154 2.12 0.01 -8.43
C ALA A 154 1.58 1.09 -9.38
N GLY A 155 0.24 1.21 -9.48
CA GLY A 155 -0.40 2.29 -10.23
C GLY A 155 -0.02 3.68 -9.71
N ARG A 156 -0.01 3.86 -8.38
CA ARG A 156 0.44 5.11 -7.76
C ARG A 156 1.88 5.47 -8.16
N ARG A 157 2.81 4.53 -8.10
CA ARG A 157 4.22 4.74 -8.47
C ARG A 157 4.38 5.12 -9.94
N VAL A 158 3.59 4.52 -10.82
CA VAL A 158 3.55 4.93 -12.24
C VAL A 158 3.09 6.38 -12.37
N ALA A 159 2.02 6.78 -11.67
CA ALA A 159 1.56 8.17 -11.69
C ALA A 159 2.64 9.15 -11.17
N LEU A 160 3.29 8.82 -10.06
CA LEU A 160 4.37 9.64 -9.51
C LEU A 160 5.55 9.75 -10.47
N ALA A 161 6.04 8.64 -11.00
CA ALA A 161 7.19 8.61 -11.92
C ALA A 161 6.92 9.41 -13.21
N ALA A 162 5.68 9.37 -13.72
CA ALA A 162 5.25 10.15 -14.88
C ALA A 162 5.05 11.65 -14.60
N GLY A 163 5.15 12.09 -13.33
CA GLY A 163 4.84 13.46 -12.93
C GLY A 163 3.34 13.77 -12.89
N ALA A 164 2.48 12.76 -13.01
CA ALA A 164 1.03 12.88 -12.85
C ALA A 164 0.65 12.92 -11.36
N PHE A 165 1.28 13.82 -10.62
CA PHE A 165 1.25 13.87 -9.16
C PHE A 165 -0.16 13.92 -8.59
N ALA A 166 -1.00 14.85 -9.05
CA ALA A 166 -2.39 14.97 -8.59
C ALA A 166 -3.21 13.67 -8.78
N TRP A 167 -2.86 12.82 -9.75
CA TRP A 167 -3.54 11.56 -10.00
C TRP A 167 -3.08 10.39 -9.11
N ALA A 168 -2.02 10.56 -8.31
CA ALA A 168 -1.46 9.48 -7.47
C ALA A 168 -2.51 8.89 -6.50
N THR A 169 -3.33 9.73 -5.89
CA THR A 169 -4.43 9.30 -5.00
C THR A 169 -5.46 8.46 -5.74
N THR A 170 -5.90 8.90 -6.92
CA THR A 170 -6.83 8.14 -7.75
C THR A 170 -6.22 6.83 -8.23
N ALA A 171 -4.96 6.85 -8.66
CA ALA A 171 -4.25 5.65 -9.11
C ALA A 171 -4.16 4.57 -8.02
N THR A 172 -4.12 4.96 -6.75
CA THR A 172 -4.10 4.04 -5.60
C THR A 172 -5.40 3.23 -5.47
N LEU A 173 -6.51 3.74 -6.02
CA LEU A 173 -7.80 3.05 -6.09
C LEU A 173 -7.90 2.05 -7.26
N GLY A 174 -6.83 1.88 -8.07
CA GLY A 174 -6.82 1.10 -9.31
C GLY A 174 -7.23 -0.37 -9.19
N ARG A 175 -7.14 -0.95 -7.99
CA ARG A 175 -7.54 -2.33 -7.70
C ARG A 175 -8.94 -2.48 -7.12
N VAL A 176 -9.58 -1.38 -6.75
CA VAL A 176 -10.92 -1.40 -6.14
C VAL A 176 -11.95 -1.77 -7.18
N LYS A 177 -12.90 -2.63 -6.77
CA LYS A 177 -14.05 -3.02 -7.59
C LYS A 177 -15.33 -2.95 -6.77
N VAL A 178 -16.42 -2.56 -7.41
CA VAL A 178 -17.78 -2.61 -6.85
C VAL A 178 -18.56 -3.63 -7.67
N GLY A 179 -18.78 -4.81 -7.09
CA GLY A 179 -19.18 -6.00 -7.88
C GLY A 179 -18.12 -6.31 -8.95
N ASP A 180 -18.55 -6.46 -10.20
CA ASP A 180 -17.66 -6.70 -11.34
C ASP A 180 -17.09 -5.41 -11.95
N GLN A 181 -17.53 -4.24 -11.50
CA GLN A 181 -17.13 -2.95 -12.06
C GLN A 181 -15.82 -2.46 -11.43
N PRO A 182 -14.76 -2.18 -12.21
CA PRO A 182 -13.59 -1.50 -11.68
C PRO A 182 -13.97 -0.08 -11.28
N LEU A 183 -13.49 0.40 -10.13
CA LEU A 183 -13.74 1.76 -9.67
C LEU A 183 -12.99 2.80 -10.53
N VAL A 184 -11.73 2.50 -10.88
CA VAL A 184 -10.89 3.37 -11.69
C VAL A 184 -10.63 2.70 -13.04
N ILE A 185 -10.89 3.44 -14.12
CA ILE A 185 -10.52 3.08 -15.47
C ILE A 185 -9.21 3.80 -15.80
N ARG A 186 -8.14 3.02 -15.93
CA ARG A 186 -6.84 3.50 -16.38
C ARG A 186 -6.79 3.55 -17.91
N SER A 187 -6.25 4.63 -18.46
CA SER A 187 -6.00 4.83 -19.88
C SER A 187 -4.58 5.35 -20.12
N GLY A 188 -4.18 5.48 -21.39
CA GLY A 188 -2.86 5.99 -21.75
C GLY A 188 -1.72 4.98 -21.55
N THR A 189 -0.49 5.50 -21.39
CA THR A 189 0.73 4.69 -21.20
C THR A 189 1.33 4.92 -19.82
N ASP A 190 2.36 4.17 -19.44
CA ASP A 190 3.07 4.42 -18.17
C ASP A 190 3.76 5.79 -18.15
N ALA A 191 4.19 6.32 -19.30
CA ALA A 191 4.78 7.65 -19.41
C ALA A 191 3.74 8.78 -19.36
N HIS A 192 2.51 8.51 -19.80
CA HIS A 192 1.40 9.45 -19.82
C HIS A 192 0.10 8.75 -19.38
N PRO A 193 -0.05 8.47 -18.08
CA PRO A 193 -1.20 7.73 -17.58
C PRO A 193 -2.42 8.65 -17.47
N GLY A 194 -3.59 8.12 -17.83
CA GLY A 194 -4.88 8.73 -17.60
C GLY A 194 -5.72 7.90 -16.63
N TYR A 195 -6.59 8.57 -15.87
CA TYR A 195 -7.48 7.93 -14.90
C TYR A 195 -8.86 8.56 -14.98
N THR A 196 -9.90 7.74 -14.87
CA THR A 196 -11.29 8.18 -14.76
C THR A 196 -12.02 7.28 -13.77
N LEU A 197 -12.97 7.83 -13.02
CA LEU A 197 -13.86 7.01 -12.19
C LEU A 197 -14.94 6.37 -13.06
N ASN A 198 -15.20 5.10 -12.82
CA ASN A 198 -16.30 4.39 -13.46
C ASN A 198 -17.61 4.73 -12.76
N ALA A 199 -18.46 5.51 -13.42
CA ALA A 199 -19.77 5.88 -12.87
C ALA A 199 -20.65 4.67 -12.52
N ALA A 200 -20.47 3.53 -13.20
CA ALA A 200 -21.23 2.30 -12.89
C ALA A 200 -20.79 1.62 -11.58
N ALA A 201 -19.66 2.05 -10.99
CA ALA A 201 -19.17 1.59 -9.70
C ALA A 201 -19.56 2.53 -8.55
N LEU A 202 -20.35 3.57 -8.81
CA LEU A 202 -20.73 4.61 -7.85
C LEU A 202 -22.25 4.63 -7.65
N ASP A 203 -22.69 5.08 -6.49
CA ASP A 203 -24.09 5.45 -6.28
C ASP A 203 -24.41 6.85 -6.84
N GLU A 204 -25.66 7.32 -6.65
CA GLU A 204 -26.16 8.59 -7.17
C GLU A 204 -25.39 9.81 -6.63
N ASP A 205 -24.84 9.70 -5.42
CA ASP A 205 -24.06 10.74 -4.76
C ASP A 205 -22.56 10.67 -5.13
N GLY A 206 -22.16 9.69 -5.94
CA GLY A 206 -20.76 9.45 -6.30
C GLY A 206 -19.99 8.73 -5.19
N ALA A 207 -20.69 8.03 -4.30
CA ALA A 207 -20.10 7.30 -3.19
C ALA A 207 -19.90 5.81 -3.52
N VAL A 208 -18.93 5.23 -2.80
CA VAL A 208 -18.56 3.82 -2.88
C VAL A 208 -18.84 3.16 -1.53
N PRO A 209 -19.46 1.97 -1.51
CA PRO A 209 -19.62 1.20 -0.28
C PRO A 209 -18.26 0.95 0.40
N SER A 210 -18.16 1.14 1.70
CA SER A 210 -16.89 1.05 2.42
C SER A 210 -16.28 -0.36 2.36
N GLY A 211 -17.13 -1.39 2.37
CA GLY A 211 -16.72 -2.78 2.15
C GLY A 211 -16.14 -3.03 0.75
N ALA A 212 -16.58 -2.30 -0.28
CA ALA A 212 -16.03 -2.41 -1.63
C ALA A 212 -14.67 -1.70 -1.76
N LEU A 213 -14.48 -0.57 -1.09
CA LEU A 213 -13.16 0.04 -0.92
C LEU A 213 -12.21 -0.92 -0.18
N GLY A 214 -12.74 -1.74 0.73
CA GLY A 214 -11.93 -2.57 1.61
C GLY A 214 -11.22 -1.70 2.64
N LEU A 215 -11.93 -0.71 3.20
CA LEU A 215 -11.39 0.18 4.23
C LEU A 215 -11.05 -0.62 5.49
N ALA A 216 -9.83 -0.43 5.99
CA ALA A 216 -9.32 -1.10 7.18
C ALA A 216 -8.27 -0.23 7.89
N GLY A 217 -7.97 -0.60 9.14
CA GLY A 217 -6.73 -0.13 9.78
C GLY A 217 -5.50 -0.69 9.04
N PRO A 218 -4.38 0.05 8.99
CA PRO A 218 -3.16 -0.44 8.35
C PRO A 218 -2.63 -1.69 9.04
N GLY A 219 -2.27 -2.69 8.24
CA GLY A 219 -1.53 -3.86 8.68
C GLY A 219 -0.10 -3.86 8.15
N ALA A 220 0.66 -4.90 8.49
CA ALA A 220 2.05 -5.05 8.05
C ALA A 220 2.20 -5.07 6.51
N ALA A 221 1.19 -5.57 5.79
CA ALA A 221 1.18 -5.56 4.33
C ALA A 221 1.22 -4.12 3.77
N GLN A 222 0.45 -3.21 4.37
CA GLN A 222 0.42 -1.80 3.96
C GLN A 222 1.74 -1.12 4.26
N CYS A 223 2.32 -1.35 5.44
CA CYS A 223 3.65 -0.82 5.79
C CYS A 223 4.73 -1.33 4.82
N GLY A 224 4.62 -2.59 4.38
CA GLY A 224 5.56 -3.24 3.46
C GLY A 224 5.62 -2.66 2.06
N GLN A 225 4.65 -1.83 1.66
CA GLN A 225 4.73 -1.05 0.42
C GLN A 225 5.96 -0.14 0.42
N CYS A 226 6.33 0.39 1.59
CA CYS A 226 7.44 1.34 1.74
C CYS A 226 8.58 0.82 2.62
N HIS A 227 8.31 -0.02 3.62
CA HIS A 227 9.22 -0.44 4.70
C HIS A 227 9.80 -1.86 4.56
N GLY A 228 9.78 -2.42 3.34
CA GLY A 228 10.39 -3.73 3.04
C GLY A 228 9.41 -4.89 3.08
N MET A 229 9.93 -6.11 2.94
CA MET A 229 9.12 -7.32 2.77
C MET A 229 8.36 -7.66 4.05
N THR A 230 7.04 -7.81 3.92
CA THR A 230 6.12 -8.22 4.99
C THR A 230 5.28 -9.43 4.56
N PRO A 231 5.91 -10.58 4.21
CA PRO A 231 5.18 -11.73 3.72
C PRO A 231 4.17 -12.21 4.76
N ALA A 232 2.99 -12.61 4.27
CA ALA A 232 1.94 -13.16 5.11
C ALA A 232 2.46 -14.35 5.94
N PHE A 233 1.89 -14.57 7.12
CA PHE A 233 2.38 -15.51 8.15
C PHE A 233 2.77 -16.92 7.65
N ARG A 234 2.15 -17.42 6.57
CA ARG A 234 2.45 -18.74 5.97
C ARG A 234 3.09 -18.68 4.58
N ALA A 235 3.23 -17.49 4.01
CA ALA A 235 3.94 -17.32 2.75
C ALA A 235 5.44 -17.47 3.01
N PRO A 236 6.15 -18.32 2.25
CA PRO A 236 7.59 -18.41 2.39
C PRO A 236 8.23 -17.07 2.06
N VAL A 237 9.24 -16.68 2.83
CA VAL A 237 10.12 -15.57 2.45
C VAL A 237 10.89 -16.00 1.21
N THR A 238 10.59 -15.34 0.10
CA THR A 238 11.26 -15.47 -1.19
C THR A 238 11.99 -14.16 -1.52
N TRP A 239 12.91 -14.22 -2.48
CA TRP A 239 13.60 -13.04 -2.98
C TRP A 239 13.71 -13.12 -4.49
N ALA A 240 13.35 -12.04 -5.17
CA ALA A 240 13.62 -11.86 -6.58
C ALA A 240 14.00 -10.40 -6.84
N PRO A 241 15.05 -10.12 -7.65
CA PRO A 241 15.49 -8.74 -7.91
C PRO A 241 14.37 -7.82 -8.41
N ALA A 242 13.43 -8.38 -9.17
CA ALA A 242 12.33 -7.63 -9.80
C ALA A 242 11.19 -7.28 -8.84
N THR A 243 11.04 -7.98 -7.72
CA THR A 243 9.88 -7.83 -6.81
C THR A 243 10.27 -7.48 -5.38
N THR A 244 11.53 -7.67 -5.01
CA THR A 244 12.04 -7.25 -3.70
C THR A 244 12.21 -5.73 -3.71
N GLY A 245 11.46 -5.04 -2.85
CA GLY A 245 11.58 -3.59 -2.67
C GLY A 245 13.00 -3.16 -2.23
N PRO A 246 13.39 -1.91 -2.52
CA PRO A 246 14.77 -1.44 -2.35
C PRO A 246 15.27 -1.54 -0.90
N LEU A 247 14.41 -1.31 0.09
CA LEU A 247 14.83 -1.45 1.50
C LEU A 247 15.27 -2.87 1.81
N THR A 248 14.45 -3.88 1.49
CA THR A 248 14.86 -5.26 1.74
C THR A 248 16.08 -5.66 0.92
N ALA A 249 16.15 -5.23 -0.34
CA ALA A 249 17.29 -5.54 -1.20
C ALA A 249 18.60 -4.96 -0.66
N LEU A 250 18.58 -3.76 -0.07
CA LEU A 250 19.79 -3.03 0.32
C LEU A 250 20.13 -3.13 1.81
N THR A 251 19.14 -3.31 2.68
CA THR A 251 19.32 -3.37 4.14
C THR A 251 19.04 -4.76 4.73
N GLY A 252 18.38 -5.64 3.98
CA GLY A 252 17.96 -6.95 4.47
C GLY A 252 16.72 -6.90 5.39
N GLN A 253 16.01 -5.77 5.47
CA GLN A 253 14.79 -5.64 6.27
C GLN A 253 13.69 -6.60 5.81
N VAL A 254 13.27 -7.52 6.70
CA VAL A 254 12.19 -8.49 6.47
C VAL A 254 11.37 -8.61 7.75
N PHE A 255 10.08 -8.31 7.69
CA PHE A 255 9.16 -8.48 8.81
C PHE A 255 8.37 -9.78 8.63
N SER A 256 8.82 -10.85 9.28
CA SER A 256 8.17 -12.16 9.20
C SER A 256 8.43 -13.00 10.45
N ALA A 257 7.38 -13.67 10.92
CA ALA A 257 7.46 -14.68 11.98
C ALA A 257 8.21 -15.95 11.53
N GLN A 258 8.40 -16.14 10.22
CA GLN A 258 9.00 -17.35 9.68
C GLN A 258 10.44 -17.50 10.18
N ARG A 259 10.85 -18.73 10.53
CA ARG A 259 12.26 -19.01 10.84
C ARG A 259 13.12 -18.95 9.57
N LEU A 260 14.34 -18.43 9.65
CA LEU A 260 15.23 -18.30 8.49
C LEU A 260 15.41 -19.65 7.77
N ARG A 261 15.56 -20.75 8.53
CA ARG A 261 15.67 -22.11 7.96
C ARG A 261 14.46 -22.58 7.15
N GLN A 262 13.29 -21.98 7.37
CA GLN A 262 12.03 -22.31 6.68
C GLN A 262 11.76 -21.41 5.46
N SER A 263 12.56 -20.36 5.25
CA SER A 263 12.46 -19.53 4.04
C SER A 263 12.76 -20.33 2.77
N GLU A 264 12.40 -19.81 1.60
CA GLU A 264 12.79 -20.39 0.30
C GLU A 264 14.17 -19.90 -0.17
N LEU A 265 14.89 -19.13 0.65
CA LEU A 265 16.21 -18.61 0.31
C LEU A 265 17.31 -19.66 0.45
N ASN A 266 18.32 -19.57 -0.41
CA ASN A 266 19.53 -20.39 -0.34
C ASN A 266 20.54 -19.78 0.64
N LEU A 267 20.28 -19.93 1.94
CA LEU A 267 21.11 -19.36 3.01
C LEU A 267 22.28 -20.29 3.36
N ARG A 268 23.47 -19.72 3.58
CA ARG A 268 24.62 -20.47 4.12
C ARG A 268 24.28 -21.00 5.51
N GLY A 269 24.50 -22.30 5.75
CA GLY A 269 24.23 -22.93 7.05
C GLY A 269 22.74 -23.01 7.41
N LYS A 270 21.83 -23.00 6.41
CA LYS A 270 20.38 -22.87 6.58
C LYS A 270 19.78 -23.74 7.69
N ALA A 271 20.22 -24.99 7.83
CA ALA A 271 19.70 -25.93 8.84
C ALA A 271 19.85 -25.42 10.29
N GLU A 272 20.89 -24.63 10.57
CA GLU A 272 21.21 -24.10 11.90
C GLU A 272 20.50 -22.76 12.20
N LEU A 273 19.90 -22.12 11.20
CA LEU A 273 19.26 -20.80 11.31
C LEU A 273 17.85 -20.90 11.93
N GLY A 274 17.80 -21.20 13.22
CA GLY A 274 16.56 -21.42 13.98
C GLY A 274 15.77 -20.17 14.39
N ARG A 275 16.36 -18.98 14.30
CA ARG A 275 15.70 -17.71 14.69
C ARG A 275 14.65 -17.24 13.64
N PRO A 276 13.63 -16.44 14.02
CA PRO A 276 12.74 -15.78 13.08
C PRO A 276 13.45 -14.67 12.30
N TRP A 277 12.84 -14.21 11.20
CA TRP A 277 13.27 -12.97 10.54
C TRP A 277 13.05 -11.75 11.43
N ASP A 278 11.89 -11.70 12.09
CA ASP A 278 11.54 -10.64 13.04
C ASP A 278 10.86 -11.23 14.29
N VAL A 279 11.35 -10.84 15.47
CA VAL A 279 10.84 -11.35 16.75
C VAL A 279 9.49 -10.74 17.15
N HIS A 280 9.19 -9.51 16.72
CA HIS A 280 7.89 -8.89 16.93
C HIS A 280 6.82 -9.64 16.13
N ALA A 281 7.12 -9.92 14.86
CA ALA A 281 6.24 -10.73 14.02
C ALA A 281 6.02 -12.14 14.59
N GLU A 282 7.05 -12.80 15.13
CA GLU A 282 6.92 -14.10 15.82
C GLU A 282 5.95 -14.03 17.01
N ARG A 283 5.87 -12.88 17.68
CA ARG A 283 4.96 -12.61 18.81
C ARG A 283 3.63 -11.97 18.41
N MET A 284 3.33 -11.90 17.11
CA MET A 284 2.11 -11.28 16.57
C MET A 284 1.96 -9.80 16.92
N VAL A 285 3.07 -9.12 17.19
CA VAL A 285 3.11 -7.66 17.33
C VAL A 285 3.30 -7.08 15.94
N GLY A 286 2.33 -6.31 15.46
CA GLY A 286 2.34 -5.62 14.17
C GLY A 286 3.03 -4.26 14.23
N CYS A 287 3.27 -3.66 13.06
CA CYS A 287 3.95 -2.35 12.97
C CYS A 287 3.20 -1.25 13.73
N VAL A 288 1.87 -1.24 13.60
CA VAL A 288 0.98 -0.22 14.19
C VAL A 288 0.77 -0.37 15.70
N ASP A 289 1.23 -1.47 16.30
CA ASP A 289 1.19 -1.63 17.75
C ASP A 289 2.24 -0.76 18.45
N CYS A 290 3.19 -0.18 17.70
CA CYS A 290 4.29 0.64 18.21
C CYS A 290 4.52 1.96 17.43
N HIS A 291 3.99 2.10 16.22
CA HIS A 291 4.15 3.25 15.32
C HIS A 291 2.80 3.85 14.96
#